data_AF-A0A2A9CPP2-F1
#
_entry.id   AF-A0A2A9CPP2-F1
#
_cell.length_a   1.000
_cell.length_b   1.000
_cell.length_c   1.000
_cell.angle_alpha   90.00
_cell.angle_beta   90.00
_cell.angle_gamma   90.00
#
_symmetry.space_group_name_H-M   'P 1'
#
loop_
_entity.id
_entity.type
_entity.pdbx_description
1 polymer ?
#
loop_
_entity_poly.entity_id
_entity_poly.type
_entity_poly.pdbx_seq_one_letter_code
_entity_poly.pdbx_strand_id
1 'polypeptide(L)'
;MSEFGQQLRALRLGQGFRQADLADKLHGAVARSTLASVESGRTSPSPRLWAALENELPEWAACLEPAYASTQSYVAEPPADSPFAELAGPFVLVDARYVYVFREHRAPEEIIEVLRVRAMRDGADAYVLHLDGVSASGPEVEILWGGRITDAAPSHGDRKTSALHRIAFDHRLKKGELYSFAVRSWVAHVDTPPNCVGLCHTIPVSRASLQLNFFGPTPAKLWRFGPVVDGTLAEDPASAWAQHGPLEVQSGCVSACFENPRLNTEYGIAWQW
;
A
#
# COMPACT_ATOMS: atom_id res chain seq x y z
N MET A 1 -15.68 -4.02 -11.11
CA MET A 1 -16.44 -5.08 -10.39
C MET A 1 -15.47 -6.25 -10.20
N SER A 2 -15.39 -6.85 -9.02
CA SER A 2 -14.44 -7.96 -8.77
C SER A 2 -14.89 -9.23 -9.49
N GLU A 3 -13.97 -9.88 -10.20
CA GLU A 3 -14.20 -11.15 -10.91
C GLU A 3 -14.75 -12.25 -9.97
N PHE A 4 -14.15 -12.38 -8.78
CA PHE A 4 -14.61 -13.30 -7.73
C PHE A 4 -16.09 -13.07 -7.36
N GLY A 5 -16.48 -11.83 -7.07
CA GLY A 5 -17.84 -11.48 -6.69
C GLY A 5 -18.88 -11.79 -7.77
N GLN A 6 -18.52 -11.61 -9.04
CA GLN A 6 -19.40 -11.93 -10.17
C GLN A 6 -19.58 -13.44 -10.33
N GLN A 7 -18.49 -14.21 -10.24
CA GLN A 7 -18.54 -15.67 -10.33
C GLN A 7 -19.30 -16.29 -9.15
N LEU A 8 -19.08 -15.81 -7.93
CA LEU A 8 -19.81 -16.27 -6.74
C LEU A 8 -21.32 -16.02 -6.89
N ARG A 9 -21.70 -14.84 -7.39
CA ARG A 9 -23.10 -14.51 -7.68
C ARG A 9 -23.70 -15.43 -8.75
N ALA A 10 -22.94 -15.75 -9.79
CA ALA A 10 -23.39 -16.63 -10.87
C ALA A 10 -23.65 -18.06 -10.36
N LEU A 11 -22.73 -18.62 -9.57
CA LEU A 11 -22.88 -19.94 -8.94
C LEU A 11 -24.08 -19.99 -8.01
N ARG A 12 -24.25 -18.96 -7.17
CA ARG A 12 -25.39 -18.85 -6.25
C ARG A 12 -26.72 -18.84 -7.00
N LEU A 13 -26.84 -18.02 -8.03
CA LEU A 13 -28.06 -17.93 -8.84
C LEU A 13 -28.30 -19.21 -9.65
N GLY A 14 -27.24 -19.87 -10.14
CA GLY A 14 -27.32 -21.13 -10.88
C GLY A 14 -27.91 -22.28 -10.06
N GLN A 15 -27.74 -22.28 -8.73
CA GLN A 15 -28.39 -23.24 -7.82
C GLN A 15 -29.68 -22.71 -7.17
N GLY A 16 -30.17 -21.53 -7.58
CA GLY A 16 -31.42 -20.96 -7.06
C GLY A 16 -31.34 -20.44 -5.62
N PHE A 17 -30.14 -20.27 -5.05
CA PHE A 17 -29.97 -19.79 -3.68
C PHE A 17 -30.16 -18.28 -3.57
N ARG A 18 -30.80 -17.83 -2.50
CA ARG A 18 -30.74 -16.44 -2.02
C ARG A 18 -29.44 -16.25 -1.23
N GLN A 19 -29.07 -14.98 -1.01
CA GLN A 19 -27.88 -14.68 -0.19
C GLN A 19 -28.00 -15.16 1.26
N ALA A 20 -29.23 -15.24 1.80
CA ALA A 20 -29.48 -15.81 3.12
C ALA A 20 -29.19 -17.32 3.11
N ASP A 21 -29.70 -18.04 2.11
CA ASP A 21 -29.50 -19.48 1.97
C ASP A 21 -28.01 -19.83 1.85
N LEU A 22 -27.22 -19.03 1.13
CA LEU A 22 -25.76 -19.20 1.07
C LEU A 22 -25.08 -18.90 2.42
N ALA A 23 -25.51 -17.86 3.15
CA ALA A 23 -24.98 -17.56 4.48
C ALA A 23 -25.26 -18.71 5.46
N ASP A 24 -26.47 -19.28 5.40
CA ASP A 24 -26.89 -20.41 6.23
C ASP A 24 -26.15 -21.70 5.85
N LYS A 25 -25.96 -21.94 4.54
CA LYS A 25 -25.19 -23.07 4.02
C LYS A 25 -23.72 -23.04 4.45
N LEU A 26 -23.17 -21.83 4.62
CA LEU A 26 -21.83 -21.60 5.17
C LEU A 26 -21.83 -21.52 6.71
N HIS A 27 -22.88 -22.00 7.37
CA HIS A 27 -23.07 -22.02 8.84
C HIS A 27 -22.86 -20.67 9.51
N GLY A 28 -23.25 -19.59 8.84
CA GLY A 28 -23.06 -18.22 9.35
C GLY A 28 -21.59 -17.80 9.44
N ALA A 29 -20.67 -18.45 8.71
CA ALA A 29 -19.26 -18.06 8.65
C ALA A 29 -19.09 -16.58 8.28
N VAL A 30 -20.01 -16.02 7.49
CA VAL A 30 -20.10 -14.58 7.22
C VAL A 30 -21.55 -14.12 7.20
N ALA A 31 -21.78 -12.86 7.53
CA ALA A 31 -23.10 -12.26 7.47
C ALA A 31 -23.59 -12.10 6.02
N ARG A 32 -24.91 -12.13 5.81
CA ARG A 32 -25.56 -11.88 4.51
C ARG A 32 -25.12 -10.55 3.87
N SER A 33 -24.97 -9.50 4.68
CA SER A 33 -24.50 -8.17 4.24
C SER A 33 -23.07 -8.22 3.69
N THR A 34 -22.22 -9.05 4.28
CA THR A 34 -20.85 -9.29 3.81
C THR A 34 -20.87 -9.99 2.45
N LEU A 35 -21.70 -11.04 2.27
CA LEU A 35 -21.86 -11.70 0.97
C LEU A 35 -22.35 -10.73 -0.12
N ALA A 36 -23.34 -9.88 0.19
CA ALA A 36 -23.81 -8.87 -0.74
C ALA A 36 -22.73 -7.86 -1.15
N SER A 37 -21.85 -7.50 -0.21
CA SER A 37 -20.72 -6.59 -0.46
C SER A 37 -19.63 -7.25 -1.30
N VAL A 38 -19.39 -8.55 -1.11
CA VAL A 38 -18.47 -9.35 -1.94
C VAL A 38 -19.03 -9.53 -3.36
N GLU A 39 -20.30 -9.91 -3.52
CA GLU A 39 -20.94 -10.09 -4.84
C GLU A 39 -20.99 -8.80 -5.66
N SER A 40 -21.10 -7.64 -5.00
CA SER A 40 -21.08 -6.33 -5.67
C SER A 40 -19.66 -5.81 -5.93
N GLY A 41 -18.62 -6.51 -5.46
CA GLY A 41 -17.23 -6.10 -5.58
C GLY A 41 -16.85 -4.88 -4.74
N ARG A 42 -17.65 -4.54 -3.71
CA ARG A 42 -17.33 -3.49 -2.73
C ARG A 42 -16.32 -3.96 -1.69
N THR A 43 -16.15 -5.27 -1.54
CA THR A 43 -15.25 -5.88 -0.54
C THR A 43 -14.65 -7.16 -1.12
N SER A 44 -13.35 -7.35 -0.95
CA SER A 44 -12.67 -8.59 -1.34
C SER A 44 -13.10 -9.76 -0.44
N PRO A 45 -13.11 -11.01 -0.96
CA PRO A 45 -13.39 -12.20 -0.14
C PRO A 45 -12.39 -12.33 1.01
N SER A 46 -12.92 -12.52 2.22
CA SER A 46 -12.10 -12.78 3.40
C SER A 46 -11.60 -14.24 3.44
N PRO A 47 -10.46 -14.55 4.06
CA PRO A 47 -9.99 -15.92 4.26
C PRO A 47 -11.00 -16.82 4.97
N ARG A 48 -11.83 -16.27 5.87
CA ARG A 48 -12.90 -16.99 6.56
C ARG A 48 -14.03 -17.42 5.62
N LEU A 49 -14.39 -16.56 4.66
CA LEU A 49 -15.36 -16.88 3.62
C LEU A 49 -14.78 -17.98 2.71
N TRP A 50 -13.51 -17.87 2.35
CA TRP A 50 -12.84 -18.86 1.52
C TRP A 50 -12.77 -20.24 2.17
N ALA A 51 -12.29 -20.32 3.42
CA ALA A 51 -12.24 -21.58 4.15
C ALA A 51 -13.63 -22.21 4.32
N ALA A 52 -14.68 -21.40 4.49
CA ALA A 52 -16.05 -21.91 4.54
C ALA A 52 -16.51 -22.46 3.17
N LEU A 53 -16.12 -21.82 2.06
CA LEU A 53 -16.39 -22.32 0.72
C LEU A 53 -15.63 -23.61 0.43
N GLU A 54 -14.35 -23.71 0.81
CA GLU A 54 -13.55 -24.93 0.65
C GLU A 54 -14.16 -26.11 1.41
N ASN A 55 -14.63 -25.88 2.63
CA ASN A 55 -15.16 -26.93 3.49
C ASN A 55 -16.58 -27.36 3.08
N GLU A 56 -17.48 -26.41 2.82
CA GLU A 56 -18.91 -26.71 2.63
C GLU A 56 -19.33 -26.82 1.17
N LEU A 57 -18.59 -26.19 0.24
CA LEU A 57 -18.90 -26.10 -1.18
C LEU A 57 -17.63 -26.27 -2.04
N PRO A 58 -16.91 -27.41 -1.93
CA PRO A 58 -15.59 -27.61 -2.56
C PRO A 58 -15.61 -27.46 -4.08
N GLU A 59 -16.69 -27.86 -4.75
CA GLU A 59 -16.85 -27.68 -6.20
C GLU A 59 -16.93 -26.20 -6.60
N TRP A 60 -17.56 -25.36 -5.77
CA TRP A 60 -17.61 -23.91 -6.01
C TRP A 60 -16.25 -23.27 -5.73
N ALA A 61 -15.57 -23.72 -4.67
CA ALA A 61 -14.22 -23.28 -4.35
C ALA A 61 -13.29 -23.54 -5.54
N ALA A 62 -13.28 -24.75 -6.13
CA ALA A 62 -12.46 -25.06 -7.31
C ALA A 62 -12.76 -24.12 -8.51
N CYS A 63 -14.02 -23.76 -8.75
CA CYS A 63 -14.37 -22.79 -9.80
C CYS A 63 -13.92 -21.36 -9.49
N LEU A 64 -13.99 -20.96 -8.21
CA LEU A 64 -13.65 -19.61 -7.75
C LEU A 64 -12.15 -19.45 -7.49
N GLU A 65 -11.40 -20.54 -7.38
CA GLU A 65 -9.98 -20.57 -7.02
C GLU A 65 -9.12 -19.69 -7.92
N PRO A 66 -9.27 -19.67 -9.27
CA PRO A 66 -8.48 -18.75 -10.09
C PRO A 66 -8.74 -17.27 -9.78
N ALA A 67 -10.01 -16.90 -9.52
CA ALA A 67 -10.40 -15.52 -9.19
C ALA A 67 -10.07 -15.16 -7.73
N TYR A 68 -10.05 -16.15 -6.84
CA TYR A 68 -9.63 -16.00 -5.46
C TYR A 68 -8.11 -15.91 -5.34
N ALA A 69 -7.38 -16.78 -6.03
CA ALA A 69 -5.92 -16.78 -6.14
C ALA A 69 -5.42 -15.51 -6.83
N SER A 70 -6.11 -14.95 -7.81
CA SER A 70 -5.78 -13.62 -8.36
C SER A 70 -6.03 -12.48 -7.36
N THR A 71 -6.99 -12.67 -6.45
CA THR A 71 -7.24 -11.75 -5.32
C THR A 71 -6.22 -11.93 -4.17
N GLN A 72 -5.74 -13.16 -3.95
CA GLN A 72 -4.71 -13.51 -2.94
C GLN A 72 -3.28 -13.34 -3.43
N SER A 73 -3.03 -13.38 -4.74
CA SER A 73 -1.73 -13.05 -5.35
C SER A 73 -1.37 -11.57 -5.14
N TYR A 74 -2.31 -10.77 -4.64
CA TYR A 74 -2.12 -9.41 -4.15
C TYR A 74 -1.93 -9.29 -2.63
N VAL A 75 -1.97 -10.40 -1.89
CA VAL A 75 -1.62 -10.49 -0.47
C VAL A 75 -0.73 -11.72 -0.28
N ALA A 76 0.47 -11.68 -0.84
CA ALA A 76 1.50 -12.63 -0.45
C ALA A 76 1.81 -12.38 1.03
N GLU A 77 1.58 -13.36 1.91
CA GLU A 77 2.20 -13.35 3.23
C GLU A 77 3.71 -13.19 3.01
N PRO A 78 4.37 -12.23 3.70
CA PRO A 78 5.80 -12.08 3.55
C PRO A 78 6.47 -13.41 3.95
N PRO A 79 7.50 -13.86 3.22
CA PRO A 79 8.24 -15.05 3.61
C PRO A 79 8.69 -14.91 5.06
N ALA A 80 8.56 -15.99 5.84
CA ALA A 80 8.85 -16.02 7.28
C ALA A 80 10.27 -15.54 7.62
N ASP A 81 11.18 -15.57 6.63
CA ASP A 81 12.58 -15.16 6.74
C ASP A 81 12.85 -13.72 6.25
N SER A 82 11.82 -12.90 5.99
CA SER A 82 12.03 -11.48 5.69
C SER A 82 12.36 -10.71 6.97
N PRO A 83 13.56 -10.12 7.11
CA PRO A 83 13.90 -9.30 8.28
C PRO A 83 12.97 -8.08 8.44
N PHE A 84 12.15 -7.79 7.42
CA PHE A 84 11.17 -6.69 7.41
C PHE A 84 9.77 -7.10 7.88
N ALA A 85 9.44 -8.40 7.93
CA ALA A 85 8.14 -8.89 8.41
C ALA A 85 7.94 -8.63 9.91
N GLU A 86 9.03 -8.68 10.69
CA GLU A 86 9.01 -8.36 12.12
C GLU A 86 8.87 -6.85 12.38
N LEU A 87 9.39 -6.01 11.47
CA LEU A 87 9.42 -4.56 11.63
C LEU A 87 8.03 -3.93 11.48
N ALA A 88 7.29 -4.27 10.42
CA ALA A 88 5.99 -3.62 10.18
C ALA A 88 4.93 -3.95 11.24
N GLY A 89 5.13 -5.00 12.06
CA GLY A 89 4.15 -5.49 13.02
C GLY A 89 3.01 -6.28 12.36
N PRO A 90 1.96 -6.65 13.11
CA PRO A 90 0.86 -7.48 12.62
C PRO A 90 -0.13 -6.67 11.77
N PHE A 91 0.32 -6.08 10.66
CA PHE A 91 -0.49 -5.19 9.84
C PHE A 91 -0.42 -5.54 8.36
N VAL A 92 -1.50 -5.21 7.66
CA VAL A 92 -1.48 -5.03 6.21
C VAL A 92 -1.74 -3.57 5.88
N LEU A 93 -1.05 -3.04 4.88
CA LEU A 93 -1.21 -1.66 4.46
C LEU A 93 -2.40 -1.59 3.50
N VAL A 94 -3.41 -0.80 3.81
CA VAL A 94 -4.62 -0.66 2.98
C VAL A 94 -4.45 0.50 2.01
N ASP A 95 -3.90 1.61 2.48
CA ASP A 95 -3.60 2.79 1.66
C ASP A 95 -2.27 3.36 2.12
N ALA A 96 -1.41 3.68 1.17
CA ALA A 96 -0.16 4.40 1.40
C ALA A 96 -0.13 5.61 0.45
N ARG A 97 -0.04 6.81 1.01
CA ARG A 97 0.09 8.03 0.23
C ARG A 97 1.31 8.80 0.67
N TYR A 98 2.16 9.12 -0.29
CA TYR A 98 3.37 9.88 -0.09
C TYR A 98 3.25 11.18 -0.87
N VAL A 99 3.31 12.29 -0.17
CA VAL A 99 3.17 13.64 -0.73
C VAL A 99 4.50 14.35 -0.61
N TYR A 100 5.08 14.74 -1.75
CA TYR A 100 6.32 15.48 -1.84
C TYR A 100 6.00 16.93 -2.17
N VAL A 101 6.49 17.87 -1.36
CA VAL A 101 6.20 19.29 -1.48
C VAL A 101 7.46 20.04 -1.93
N PHE A 102 7.35 20.73 -3.05
CA PHE A 102 8.38 21.58 -3.65
C PHE A 102 7.93 23.03 -3.50
N ARG A 103 8.68 23.88 -2.79
CA ARG A 103 8.31 25.29 -2.60
C ARG A 103 9.23 26.20 -3.40
N GLU A 104 10.48 26.32 -2.99
CA GLU A 104 11.44 27.25 -3.58
C GLU A 104 12.49 26.51 -4.42
N HIS A 105 12.75 25.26 -4.09
CA HIS A 105 13.83 24.48 -4.68
C HIS A 105 13.35 23.36 -5.62
N ARG A 106 14.31 22.84 -6.41
CA ARG A 106 14.13 21.67 -7.27
C ARG A 106 14.22 20.34 -6.49
N ALA A 107 14.42 20.39 -5.19
CA ALA A 107 14.33 19.23 -4.31
C ALA A 107 13.05 19.35 -3.48
N PRO A 108 12.38 18.23 -3.14
CA PRO A 108 11.28 18.28 -2.19
C PRO A 108 11.82 18.78 -0.85
N GLU A 109 11.09 19.67 -0.19
CA GLU A 109 11.45 20.23 1.12
C GLU A 109 10.74 19.52 2.26
N GLU A 110 9.56 18.99 1.97
CA GLU A 110 8.65 18.37 2.93
C GLU A 110 8.07 17.10 2.29
N ILE A 111 8.06 16.01 3.06
CA ILE A 111 7.45 14.73 2.69
C ILE A 111 6.39 14.41 3.73
N ILE A 112 5.17 14.13 3.27
CA ILE A 112 4.06 13.72 4.13
C ILE A 112 3.66 12.31 3.76
N GLU A 113 3.67 11.41 4.74
CA GLU A 113 3.25 10.02 4.57
C GLU A 113 1.94 9.82 5.30
N VAL A 114 0.90 9.46 4.57
CA VAL A 114 -0.42 9.13 5.10
C VAL A 114 -0.64 7.65 4.89
N LEU A 115 -0.64 6.91 5.99
CA LEU A 115 -0.74 5.45 5.98
C LEU A 115 -2.04 5.02 6.63
N ARG A 116 -2.70 4.04 6.01
CA ARG A 116 -3.87 3.36 6.56
C ARG A 116 -3.55 1.88 6.69
N VAL A 117 -3.52 1.39 7.92
CA VAL A 117 -3.20 -0.01 8.23
C VAL A 117 -4.44 -0.76 8.70
N ARG A 118 -4.44 -2.07 8.51
CA ARG A 118 -5.41 -2.99 9.13
C ARG A 118 -4.67 -3.92 10.08
N ALA A 119 -5.12 -3.97 11.33
CA ALA A 119 -4.57 -4.90 12.30
C ALA A 119 -4.91 -6.36 11.95
N MET A 120 -3.94 -7.25 12.02
CA MET A 120 -4.09 -8.69 11.74
C MET A 120 -4.25 -9.53 13.01
N ARG A 121 -3.94 -8.95 14.18
CA ARG A 121 -4.15 -9.53 15.51
C ARG A 121 -4.66 -8.49 16.50
N ASP A 122 -5.30 -8.95 17.57
CA ASP A 122 -5.69 -8.11 18.68
C ASP A 122 -4.49 -7.58 19.47
N GLY A 123 -4.62 -6.39 20.02
CA GLY A 123 -3.59 -5.79 20.87
C GLY A 123 -2.46 -5.10 20.09
N ALA A 124 -2.60 -4.96 18.78
CA ALA A 124 -1.63 -4.24 17.96
C ALA A 124 -1.65 -2.75 18.32
N ASP A 125 -0.50 -2.19 18.68
CA ASP A 125 -0.43 -0.89 19.37
C ASP A 125 0.61 0.08 18.80
N ALA A 126 1.38 -0.34 17.80
CA ALA A 126 2.34 0.51 17.13
C ALA A 126 2.69 0.01 15.73
N TYR A 127 3.10 0.93 14.87
CA TYR A 127 3.64 0.67 13.54
C TYR A 127 5.09 1.16 13.46
N VAL A 128 5.98 0.41 12.79
CA VAL A 128 7.35 0.86 12.54
C VAL A 128 7.46 1.40 11.13
N LEU A 129 7.88 2.65 11.03
CA LEU A 129 8.16 3.33 9.79
C LEU A 129 9.65 3.23 9.47
N HIS A 130 9.96 2.78 8.24
CA HIS A 130 11.32 2.73 7.71
C HIS A 130 11.55 3.92 6.78
N LEU A 131 12.56 4.74 7.10
CA LEU A 131 12.98 5.85 6.25
C LEU A 131 14.38 5.55 5.70
N ASP A 132 14.48 5.41 4.38
CA ASP A 132 15.73 5.24 3.66
C ASP A 132 16.37 6.60 3.30
N GLY A 133 17.71 6.65 3.30
CA GLY A 133 18.46 7.81 2.79
C GLY A 133 18.66 8.95 3.79
N VAL A 134 18.60 8.65 5.08
CA VAL A 134 18.66 9.63 6.15
C VAL A 134 20.12 9.91 6.56
N SER A 135 20.49 11.19 6.61
CA SER A 135 21.77 11.64 7.17
C SER A 135 21.93 11.28 8.65
N ALA A 136 23.16 11.24 9.18
CA ALA A 136 23.44 10.83 10.57
C ALA A 136 22.74 11.67 11.66
N SER A 137 22.14 12.82 11.32
CA SER A 137 21.33 13.64 12.22
C SER A 137 19.83 13.29 12.25
N GLY A 138 19.35 12.34 11.43
CA GLY A 138 17.94 12.01 11.30
C GLY A 138 17.16 13.03 10.47
N PRO A 139 15.99 12.69 9.85
CA PRO A 139 15.07 13.74 9.45
C PRO A 139 14.44 14.27 10.74
N GLU A 140 14.14 15.56 10.80
CA GLU A 140 13.12 15.97 11.76
C GLU A 140 11.83 15.24 11.32
N VAL A 141 11.19 14.50 12.22
CA VAL A 141 9.94 13.77 11.91
C VAL A 141 8.91 14.19 12.93
N GLU A 142 7.75 14.59 12.42
CA GLU A 142 6.62 15.05 13.23
C GLU A 142 5.40 14.20 12.93
N ILE A 143 4.66 13.82 13.98
CA ILE A 143 3.34 13.21 13.82
C ILE A 143 2.33 14.31 13.54
N LEU A 144 1.63 14.20 12.41
CA LEU A 144 0.50 15.07 12.12
C LEU A 144 -0.77 14.59 12.84
N TRP A 145 -1.02 13.27 12.86
CA TRP A 145 -2.09 12.64 13.63
C TRP A 145 -1.90 11.12 13.74
N GLY A 146 -2.72 10.48 14.59
CA GLY A 146 -2.81 9.02 14.69
C GLY A 146 -1.65 8.40 15.47
N GLY A 147 -1.28 9.01 16.60
CA GLY A 147 -0.31 8.43 17.53
C GLY A 147 0.81 9.38 17.94
N ARG A 148 1.91 8.78 18.37
CA ARG A 148 3.13 9.47 18.81
C ARG A 148 4.38 8.65 18.48
N ILE A 149 5.49 9.32 18.20
CA ILE A 149 6.78 8.65 18.03
C ILE A 149 7.32 8.29 19.42
N THR A 150 7.63 7.01 19.65
CA THR A 150 8.16 6.54 20.94
C THR A 150 9.63 6.18 20.89
N ASP A 151 10.12 5.70 19.76
CA ASP A 151 11.49 5.22 19.61
C ASP A 151 12.02 5.58 18.22
N ALA A 152 13.17 6.24 18.18
CA ALA A 152 13.96 6.43 16.97
C ALA A 152 15.25 5.64 17.16
N ALA A 153 15.36 4.47 16.55
CA ALA A 153 16.59 3.70 16.56
C ALA A 153 17.24 3.78 15.16
N PRO A 154 18.47 4.29 15.05
CA PRO A 154 19.20 4.19 13.79
C PRO A 154 19.62 2.73 13.58
N SER A 155 19.14 2.11 12.49
CA SER A 155 19.67 0.83 12.04
C SER A 155 20.89 1.08 11.16
N HIS A 156 21.99 0.39 11.45
CA HIS A 156 23.22 0.46 10.67
C HIS A 156 23.36 -0.82 9.85
N GLY A 157 23.09 -0.72 8.55
CA GLY A 157 23.47 -1.75 7.56
C GLY A 157 24.70 -1.30 6.76
N ASP A 158 25.37 -2.25 6.09
CA ASP A 158 26.71 -2.07 5.48
C ASP A 158 26.83 -0.96 4.42
N ARG A 159 25.74 -0.30 3.97
CA ARG A 159 25.81 0.84 3.03
C ARG A 159 24.79 1.98 3.19
N LYS A 160 23.88 1.95 4.17
CA LYS A 160 22.92 3.05 4.44
C LYS A 160 22.53 3.08 5.93
N THR A 161 22.49 4.27 6.51
CA THR A 161 21.80 4.51 7.79
C THR A 161 20.31 4.59 7.48
N SER A 162 19.51 3.70 8.07
CA SER A 162 18.06 3.81 8.03
C SER A 162 17.53 4.18 9.40
N ALA A 163 16.61 5.14 9.43
CA ALA A 163 15.93 5.53 10.67
C ALA A 163 14.65 4.67 10.80
N LEU A 164 14.53 3.99 11.94
CA LEU A 164 13.30 3.30 12.32
C LEU A 164 12.55 4.17 13.32
N HIS A 165 11.38 4.67 12.94
CA HIS A 165 10.48 5.37 13.85
C HIS A 165 9.35 4.44 14.27
N ARG A 166 9.23 4.19 15.58
CA ARG A 166 8.08 3.50 16.14
C ARG A 166 6.97 4.50 16.44
N ILE A 167 5.84 4.34 15.76
CA ILE A 167 4.63 5.14 15.93
C ILE A 167 3.67 4.36 16.83
N ALA A 168 3.57 4.73 18.09
CA ALA A 168 2.59 4.16 19.01
C ALA A 168 1.21 4.78 18.75
N PHE A 169 0.20 3.94 18.60
CA PHE A 169 -1.19 4.36 18.42
C PHE A 169 -1.80 4.84 19.73
N ASP A 170 -2.87 5.62 19.62
CA ASP A 170 -3.58 6.18 20.77
C ASP A 170 -4.28 5.11 21.61
N HIS A 171 -4.58 3.96 21.00
CA HIS A 171 -5.17 2.80 21.63
C HIS A 171 -4.71 1.50 20.97
N ARG A 172 -4.94 0.38 21.65
CA ARG A 172 -4.70 -0.95 21.10
C ARG A 172 -5.81 -1.33 20.13
N LEU A 173 -5.43 -1.73 18.92
CA LEU A 173 -6.35 -2.10 17.87
C LEU A 173 -6.84 -3.54 18.05
N LYS A 174 -8.09 -3.77 17.64
CA LYS A 174 -8.65 -5.12 17.47
C LYS A 174 -8.31 -5.68 16.11
N LYS A 175 -8.29 -7.00 15.97
CA LYS A 175 -8.11 -7.68 14.68
C LYS A 175 -9.15 -7.19 13.67
N GLY A 176 -8.67 -6.80 12.49
CA GLY A 176 -9.47 -6.24 11.40
C GLY A 176 -9.74 -4.74 11.50
N GLU A 177 -9.42 -4.10 12.63
CA GLU A 177 -9.59 -2.66 12.81
C GLU A 177 -8.66 -1.89 11.87
N LEU A 178 -9.21 -0.82 11.30
CA LEU A 178 -8.48 0.10 10.44
C LEU A 178 -8.00 1.28 11.26
N TYR A 179 -6.75 1.66 11.06
CA TYR A 179 -6.17 2.82 11.72
C TYR A 179 -5.40 3.66 10.70
N SER A 180 -5.49 4.97 10.83
CA SER A 180 -4.83 5.91 9.93
C SER A 180 -3.99 6.89 10.74
N PHE A 181 -2.76 7.09 10.30
CA PHE A 181 -1.85 8.05 10.87
C PHE A 181 -1.13 8.78 9.75
N ALA A 182 -0.55 9.93 10.08
CA ALA A 182 0.34 10.60 9.16
C ALA A 182 1.54 11.19 9.87
N VAL A 183 2.66 11.15 9.15
CA VAL A 183 3.90 11.77 9.54
C VAL A 183 4.32 12.78 8.51
N ARG A 184 5.03 13.79 8.98
CA ARG A 184 5.77 14.73 8.17
C ARG A 184 7.26 14.54 8.44
N SER A 185 8.06 14.57 7.39
CA SER A 185 9.51 14.68 7.45
C SER A 185 10.01 15.82 6.55
N TRP A 186 11.17 16.35 6.88
CA TRP A 186 11.84 17.38 6.09
C TRP A 186 13.08 16.82 5.42
N VAL A 187 13.36 17.33 4.23
CA VAL A 187 14.55 16.96 3.46
C VAL A 187 15.58 18.07 3.63
N ALA A 188 16.75 17.71 4.14
CA ALA A 188 17.88 18.64 4.18
C ALA A 188 18.26 19.05 2.75
N HIS A 189 18.71 20.30 2.57
CA HIS A 189 19.11 20.80 1.26
C HIS A 189 20.09 19.85 0.57
N VAL A 190 19.80 19.48 -0.68
CA VAL A 190 20.59 18.53 -1.46
C VAL A 190 21.28 19.28 -2.60
N ASP A 191 22.61 19.18 -2.68
CA ASP A 191 23.41 19.86 -3.71
C ASP A 191 23.01 19.43 -5.12
N THR A 192 22.60 18.17 -5.28
CA THR A 192 22.05 17.62 -6.53
C THR A 192 20.57 17.30 -6.33
N PRO A 193 19.66 18.11 -6.90
CA PRO A 193 18.24 17.86 -6.77
C PRO A 193 17.86 16.51 -7.41
N PRO A 194 16.98 15.72 -6.78
CA PRO A 194 16.51 14.48 -7.36
C PRO A 194 15.72 14.75 -8.65
N ASN A 195 15.69 13.75 -9.52
CA ASN A 195 14.89 13.72 -10.75
C ASN A 195 13.85 12.59 -10.74
N CYS A 196 13.73 11.87 -9.62
CA CYS A 196 12.69 10.88 -9.42
C CYS A 196 12.39 10.68 -7.93
N VAL A 197 11.19 10.15 -7.65
CA VAL A 197 10.85 9.52 -6.37
C VAL A 197 10.25 8.14 -6.66
N GLY A 198 10.63 7.18 -5.83
CA GLY A 198 10.22 5.78 -5.93
C GLY A 198 9.60 5.28 -4.63
N LEU A 199 8.73 4.28 -4.76
CA LEU A 199 8.16 3.49 -3.69
C LEU A 199 8.58 2.04 -3.92
N CYS A 200 9.08 1.41 -2.88
CA CYS A 200 9.31 -0.02 -2.82
C CYS A 200 8.70 -0.54 -1.53
N HIS A 201 7.70 -1.42 -1.65
CA HIS A 201 7.02 -1.98 -0.49
C HIS A 201 7.52 -3.41 -0.22
N THR A 202 7.86 -3.66 1.04
CA THR A 202 8.27 -4.98 1.55
C THR A 202 7.12 -5.73 2.22
N ILE A 203 5.98 -5.06 2.41
CA ILE A 203 4.74 -5.64 2.95
C ILE A 203 3.59 -5.42 1.97
N PRO A 204 2.56 -6.30 1.97
CA PRO A 204 1.38 -6.12 1.12
C PRO A 204 0.71 -4.77 1.35
N VAL A 205 0.47 -4.06 0.24
CA VAL A 205 -0.28 -2.82 0.21
C VAL A 205 -1.38 -2.89 -0.83
N SER A 206 -2.62 -2.58 -0.46
CA SER A 206 -3.74 -2.62 -1.42
C SER A 206 -3.68 -1.45 -2.41
N ARG A 207 -3.24 -0.27 -1.96
CA ARG A 207 -3.07 0.90 -2.82
C ARG A 207 -1.91 1.77 -2.34
N ALA A 208 -1.03 2.14 -3.26
CA ALA A 208 0.04 3.10 -3.02
C ALA A 208 -0.10 4.28 -3.97
N SER A 209 0.21 5.48 -3.50
CA SER A 209 0.13 6.70 -4.32
C SER A 209 1.28 7.66 -4.02
N LEU A 210 1.81 8.23 -5.10
CA LEU A 210 2.75 9.34 -5.08
C LEU A 210 2.02 10.60 -5.49
N GLN A 211 2.22 11.68 -4.76
CA GLN A 211 1.74 13.00 -5.10
C GLN A 211 2.91 13.98 -5.04
N LEU A 212 3.15 14.74 -6.11
CA LEU A 212 4.11 15.85 -6.10
C LEU A 212 3.34 17.16 -6.17
N ASN A 213 3.59 18.05 -5.22
CA ASN A 213 2.99 19.38 -5.13
C ASN A 213 4.09 20.43 -5.39
N PHE A 214 4.02 21.08 -6.54
CA PHE A 214 4.90 22.16 -6.97
C PHE A 214 4.24 23.52 -6.67
N PHE A 215 4.69 24.19 -5.62
CA PHE A 215 4.33 25.57 -5.29
C PHE A 215 5.27 26.60 -5.91
N GLY A 216 6.44 26.19 -6.41
CA GLY A 216 7.37 27.03 -7.15
C GLY A 216 7.79 26.41 -8.48
N PRO A 217 9.06 25.97 -8.66
CA PRO A 217 9.50 25.41 -9.93
C PRO A 217 8.70 24.17 -10.32
N THR A 218 8.19 24.16 -11.55
CA THR A 218 7.51 23.00 -12.15
C THR A 218 8.40 22.40 -13.22
N PRO A 219 8.64 21.09 -13.23
CA PRO A 219 9.46 20.45 -14.25
C PRO A 219 8.80 20.47 -15.62
N ALA A 220 9.61 20.55 -16.69
CA ALA A 220 9.14 20.55 -18.07
C ALA A 220 8.44 19.25 -18.49
N LYS A 221 8.88 18.11 -17.94
CA LYS A 221 8.37 16.77 -18.30
C LYS A 221 8.29 15.89 -17.07
N LEU A 222 7.22 15.12 -16.95
CA LEU A 222 7.04 14.12 -15.90
C LEU A 222 6.47 12.83 -16.48
N TRP A 223 6.85 11.70 -15.90
CA TRP A 223 6.34 10.40 -16.28
C TRP A 223 6.30 9.46 -15.08
N ARG A 224 5.35 8.51 -15.14
CA ARG A 224 5.27 7.39 -14.20
C ARG A 224 6.19 6.27 -14.66
N PHE A 225 6.78 5.55 -13.72
CA PHE A 225 7.50 4.30 -13.98
C PHE A 225 7.07 3.17 -13.01
N GLY A 226 7.49 1.94 -13.32
CA GLY A 226 7.22 0.74 -12.53
C GLY A 226 6.12 -0.15 -13.14
N PRO A 227 6.20 -1.48 -12.99
CA PRO A 227 7.09 -2.22 -12.09
C PRO A 227 8.53 -2.37 -12.59
N VAL A 228 9.52 -2.00 -11.77
CA VAL A 228 10.96 -2.22 -12.04
C VAL A 228 11.53 -3.21 -11.02
N VAL A 229 12.25 -4.23 -11.50
CA VAL A 229 12.93 -5.25 -10.69
C VAL A 229 14.44 -5.00 -10.75
N ASP A 230 15.15 -5.13 -9.63
CA ASP A 230 16.62 -5.04 -9.50
C ASP A 230 17.27 -3.66 -9.69
N GLY A 231 16.54 -2.57 -9.46
CA GLY A 231 17.14 -1.24 -9.31
C GLY A 231 17.84 -0.69 -10.56
N THR A 232 17.55 -1.26 -11.74
CA THR A 232 17.78 -0.58 -13.02
C THR A 232 16.95 0.70 -12.99
N LEU A 233 17.62 1.80 -12.61
CA LEU A 233 17.17 3.19 -12.62
C LEU A 233 15.99 3.40 -13.57
N ALA A 234 14.94 4.06 -13.07
CA ALA A 234 13.74 4.52 -13.78
C ALA A 234 13.95 4.49 -15.29
N GLU A 235 13.22 3.62 -16.00
CA GLU A 235 13.33 3.42 -17.45
C GLU A 235 13.62 4.74 -18.18
N ASP A 236 14.51 4.71 -19.18
CA ASP A 236 14.76 5.83 -20.09
C ASP A 236 13.43 6.57 -20.36
N PRO A 237 13.34 7.90 -20.16
CA PRO A 237 12.11 8.66 -20.34
C PRO A 237 11.36 8.32 -21.63
N ALA A 238 12.08 7.95 -22.69
CA ALA A 238 11.49 7.49 -23.95
C ALA A 238 10.72 6.16 -23.82
N SER A 239 11.24 5.19 -23.06
CA SER A 239 10.60 3.89 -22.81
C SER A 239 9.40 3.99 -21.88
N ALA A 240 9.50 4.77 -20.79
CA ALA A 240 8.39 4.96 -19.85
C ALA A 240 7.23 5.77 -20.47
N TRP A 241 7.54 6.79 -21.27
CA TRP A 241 6.51 7.54 -22.00
C TRP A 241 5.71 6.69 -22.97
N ALA A 242 6.34 5.72 -23.64
CA ALA A 242 5.65 4.83 -24.55
C ALA A 242 4.63 3.92 -23.85
N GLN A 243 4.86 3.57 -22.57
CA GLN A 243 4.00 2.66 -21.81
C GLN A 243 2.86 3.38 -21.06
N HIS A 244 3.13 4.57 -20.50
CA HIS A 244 2.20 5.24 -19.58
C HIS A 244 1.79 6.65 -19.99
N GLY A 245 2.43 7.23 -21.01
CA GLY A 245 2.23 8.63 -21.40
C GLY A 245 2.83 9.63 -20.40
N PRO A 246 2.84 10.93 -20.75
CA PRO A 246 3.29 11.98 -19.85
C PRO A 246 2.29 12.17 -18.71
N LEU A 247 2.81 12.50 -17.52
CA LEU A 247 1.99 13.03 -16.45
C LEU A 247 1.91 14.56 -16.62
N GLU A 248 0.69 15.07 -16.63
CA GLU A 248 0.45 16.51 -16.69
C GLU A 248 0.34 17.09 -15.27
N VAL A 249 0.92 18.27 -15.07
CA VAL A 249 0.79 19.01 -13.82
C VAL A 249 -0.52 19.80 -13.87
N GLN A 250 -1.45 19.46 -12.98
CA GLN A 250 -2.74 20.14 -12.85
C GLN A 250 -2.74 20.98 -11.58
N SER A 251 -2.81 22.31 -11.73
CA SER A 251 -2.80 23.26 -10.60
C SER A 251 -1.62 23.04 -9.64
N GLY A 252 -0.42 22.80 -10.18
CA GLY A 252 0.79 22.52 -9.40
C GLY A 252 0.85 21.11 -8.81
N CYS A 253 -0.13 20.24 -9.07
CA CYS A 253 -0.16 18.89 -8.53
C CYS A 253 -0.03 17.83 -9.63
N VAL A 254 0.68 16.75 -9.31
CA VAL A 254 0.71 15.53 -10.11
C VAL A 254 0.56 14.33 -9.18
N SER A 255 -0.12 13.28 -9.63
CA SER A 255 -0.29 12.06 -8.84
C SER A 255 -0.18 10.80 -9.69
N ALA A 256 0.46 9.78 -9.13
CA ALA A 256 0.45 8.43 -9.67
C ALA A 256 -0.12 7.46 -8.63
N CYS A 257 -1.06 6.62 -9.06
CA CYS A 257 -1.69 5.61 -8.21
C CYS A 257 -1.34 4.21 -8.70
N PHE A 258 -0.94 3.36 -7.77
CA PHE A 258 -0.51 1.99 -7.97
C PHE A 258 -1.46 1.09 -7.17
N GLU A 259 -2.33 0.38 -7.88
CA GLU A 259 -3.23 -0.59 -7.27
C GLU A 259 -2.48 -1.89 -7.06
N ASN A 260 -2.47 -2.36 -5.82
CA ASN A 260 -1.82 -3.57 -5.36
C ASN A 260 -0.39 -3.77 -5.92
N PRO A 261 0.56 -2.83 -5.68
CA PRO A 261 1.91 -2.95 -6.20
C PRO A 261 2.60 -4.24 -5.75
N ARG A 262 3.43 -4.82 -6.63
CA ARG A 262 4.21 -6.02 -6.34
C ARG A 262 5.24 -5.71 -5.26
N LEU A 263 5.45 -6.67 -4.35
CA LEU A 263 6.48 -6.55 -3.32
C LEU A 263 7.87 -6.48 -3.96
N ASN A 264 8.79 -5.77 -3.28
CA ASN A 264 10.20 -5.63 -3.68
C ASN A 264 10.38 -5.13 -5.13
N THR A 265 9.39 -4.40 -5.63
CA THR A 265 9.36 -3.83 -6.98
C THR A 265 9.23 -2.33 -6.86
N GLU A 266 10.01 -1.60 -7.64
CA GLU A 266 10.01 -0.15 -7.60
C GLU A 266 8.93 0.44 -8.53
N TYR A 267 8.21 1.43 -8.01
CA TYR A 267 7.21 2.21 -8.71
C TYR A 267 7.45 3.69 -8.42
N GLY A 268 7.24 4.57 -9.39
CA GLY A 268 7.57 5.96 -9.13
C GLY A 268 7.09 7.00 -10.12
N ILE A 269 7.52 8.23 -9.85
CA ILE A 269 7.41 9.38 -10.74
C ILE A 269 8.82 9.91 -10.98
N ALA A 270 9.18 10.09 -12.23
CA ALA A 270 10.41 10.74 -12.66
C ALA A 270 10.09 12.00 -13.46
N TRP A 271 11.04 12.93 -13.49
CA TRP A 271 10.86 14.22 -14.15
C TRP A 271 12.17 14.78 -14.72
N GLN A 272 12.00 15.74 -15.62
CA GLN A 272 13.05 16.56 -16.17
C GLN A 272 12.68 18.03 -15.97
N TRP A 273 13.57 18.78 -15.32
CA TRP A 273 13.42 20.22 -15.05
C TRP A 273 13.42 21.05 -16.33
#